data_AF-A0A8H7CRE7-F1
#
_entry.id   AF-A0A8H7CRE7-F1
#
_cell.length_a   1.000
_cell.length_b   1.000
_cell.length_c   1.000
_cell.angle_alpha   90.00
_cell.angle_beta   90.00
_cell.angle_gamma   90.00
#
_symmetry.space_group_name_H-M   'P 1'
#
loop_
_entity.id
_entity.type
_entity.pdbx_description
1 polymer ?
#
loop_
_entity_poly.entity_id
_entity_poly.type
_entity_poly.pdbx_seq_one_letter_code
_entity_poly.pdbx_strand_id
1 'polypeptide(L)'
;MPSLNLTQIPNPLTPYALLPPEIAYQTQIGSFILIGTLGAYLWDVLSNINNDYKLITEYRVGLSTAVYFFSRLWSLLFILSSTMFETYPLVHCSLAQTLVETCFAIAVPSTSLLFFLRARAIFDRNPYLVVSLFLVWLSVLGSAATVPTAITAINIGPTPYCINVGVKPALLKDGQMYYLITVTANTLTVVMFYNTRVAPTYRVMFTVCNIMVTNAMACHVFRNTKFGYHRRITTTSEIVSRMSGVLPDVDSAEWRSGDKDGNVSQCYPC
;
A
#
# COMPACT_ATOMS: atom_id res chain seq x y z
N MET A 1 33.36 7.32 1.15
CA MET A 1 33.57 8.74 1.54
C MET A 1 32.36 9.22 2.32
N PRO A 2 32.51 10.07 3.33
CA PRO A 2 33.17 9.85 4.61
C PRO A 2 32.26 9.09 5.60
N SER A 3 32.85 8.37 6.56
CA SER A 3 32.15 7.80 7.71
C SER A 3 31.34 8.88 8.42
N LEU A 4 30.04 8.65 8.61
CA LEU A 4 29.15 9.56 9.32
C LEU A 4 29.58 9.61 10.79
N ASN A 5 30.45 10.57 11.13
CA ASN A 5 30.88 10.83 12.48
C ASN A 5 29.66 11.26 13.29
N LEU A 6 29.14 10.38 14.15
CA LEU A 6 28.04 10.66 15.08
C LEU A 6 28.34 11.87 16.01
N THR A 7 29.60 12.29 16.08
CA THR A 7 30.09 13.48 16.80
C THR A 7 29.87 14.80 16.04
N GLN A 8 29.57 14.78 14.74
CA GLN A 8 29.36 15.98 13.93
C GLN A 8 27.87 16.37 13.79
N ILE A 9 26.95 15.47 14.16
CA ILE A 9 25.52 15.77 14.23
C ILE A 9 25.28 16.51 15.55
N PRO A 10 24.83 17.79 15.54
CA PRO A 10 24.60 18.55 16.77
C PRO A 10 23.57 17.91 17.71
N ASN A 11 22.75 16.99 17.21
CA ASN A 11 21.80 16.21 17.99
C ASN A 11 21.61 14.78 17.43
N PRO A 12 22.37 13.77 17.90
CA PRO A 12 22.27 12.39 17.41
C PRO A 12 20.94 11.70 17.77
N LEU A 13 20.11 12.31 18.63
CA LEU A 13 18.78 11.79 19.00
C LEU A 13 17.63 12.32 18.12
N THR A 14 17.88 13.25 17.19
CA THR A 14 16.85 13.69 16.24
C THR A 14 16.72 12.72 15.06
N PRO A 15 15.61 11.98 14.92
CA PRO A 15 15.47 10.94 13.89
C PRO A 15 15.57 11.52 12.47
N TYR A 16 15.03 12.71 12.25
CA TYR A 16 15.04 13.39 10.95
C TYR A 16 16.41 13.91 10.51
N ALA A 17 17.37 14.07 11.44
CA ALA A 17 18.72 14.56 11.10
C ALA A 17 19.59 13.50 10.40
N LEU A 18 19.21 12.22 10.50
CA LEU A 18 19.90 11.11 9.82
C LEU A 18 19.39 10.90 8.38
N LEU A 19 18.27 11.51 8.00
CA LEU A 19 17.67 11.36 6.67
C LEU A 19 18.15 12.46 5.72
N PRO A 20 18.17 12.20 4.39
CA PRO A 20 18.27 13.27 3.40
C PRO A 20 17.16 14.31 3.62
N PRO A 21 17.46 15.61 3.46
CA PRO A 21 16.54 16.70 3.82
C PRO A 21 15.18 16.61 3.11
N GLU A 22 15.16 16.09 1.88
CA GLU A 22 13.93 15.86 1.11
C GLU A 22 13.00 14.84 1.77
N ILE A 23 13.53 13.70 2.21
CA ILE A 23 12.75 12.61 2.80
C ILE A 23 12.28 13.01 4.21
N ALA A 24 13.15 13.66 4.98
CA ALA A 24 12.81 14.19 6.30
C ALA A 24 11.62 15.17 6.26
N TYR A 25 11.61 16.08 5.28
CA TYR A 25 10.51 17.04 5.10
C TYR A 25 9.20 16.35 4.70
N GLN A 26 9.25 15.40 3.76
CA GLN A 26 8.08 14.63 3.33
C GLN A 26 7.46 13.83 4.48
N THR A 27 8.29 13.14 5.28
CA THR A 27 7.83 12.39 6.44
C THR A 27 7.20 13.32 7.48
N GLN A 28 7.82 14.45 7.79
CA GLN A 28 7.31 15.41 8.77
C GLN A 28 5.94 15.98 8.36
N ILE A 29 5.76 16.37 7.08
CA ILE A 29 4.44 16.81 6.59
C ILE A 29 3.43 15.67 6.71
N GLY A 30 3.82 14.45 6.33
CA GLY A 30 2.99 13.26 6.45
C GLY A 30 2.46 13.07 7.88
N SER A 31 3.32 13.17 8.90
CA SER A 31 2.92 13.04 10.30
C SER A 31 1.89 14.10 10.71
N PHE A 32 2.06 15.36 10.28
CA PHE A 32 1.09 16.42 10.59
C PHE A 32 -0.27 16.17 9.93
N ILE A 33 -0.28 15.73 8.67
CA ILE A 33 -1.52 15.37 7.96
C ILE A 33 -2.21 14.19 8.68
N LEU A 34 -1.47 13.19 9.12
CA LEU A 34 -2.02 12.03 9.83
C LEU A 34 -2.63 12.42 11.17
N ILE A 35 -1.95 13.26 11.97
CA ILE A 35 -2.49 13.78 13.23
C ILE A 35 -3.77 14.60 12.99
N GLY A 36 -3.76 15.48 11.97
CA GLY A 36 -4.95 16.25 11.59
C GLY A 36 -6.11 15.36 11.14
N THR A 37 -5.81 14.31 10.37
CA THR A 37 -6.79 13.32 9.90
C THR A 37 -7.38 12.53 11.06
N LEU A 38 -6.55 12.12 12.03
CA LEU A 38 -7.00 11.47 13.26
C LEU A 38 -7.94 12.37 14.05
N GLY A 39 -7.60 13.65 14.23
CA GLY A 39 -8.44 14.63 14.89
C GLY A 39 -9.79 14.80 14.18
N ALA A 40 -9.78 14.98 12.86
CA ALA A 40 -11.00 15.10 12.06
C ALA A 40 -11.88 13.84 12.13
N TYR A 41 -11.26 12.65 12.09
CA TYR A 41 -11.98 11.38 12.19
C TYR A 41 -12.60 11.18 13.58
N LEU A 42 -11.85 11.47 14.65
CA LEU A 42 -12.38 11.42 16.02
C LEU A 42 -13.52 12.42 16.21
N TRP A 43 -13.39 13.63 15.65
CA TRP A 43 -14.44 14.63 15.68
C TRP A 43 -15.72 14.16 14.97
N ASP A 44 -15.61 13.54 13.80
CA ASP A 44 -16.74 12.97 13.07
C ASP A 44 -17.44 11.85 13.86
N VAL A 45 -16.66 10.97 14.51
CA VAL A 45 -17.22 9.89 15.35
C VAL A 45 -17.92 10.45 16.58
N LEU A 46 -17.29 11.38 17.30
CA LEU A 46 -17.86 11.98 18.51
C LEU A 46 -19.12 12.80 18.23
N SER A 47 -19.12 13.58 17.16
CA SER A 47 -20.29 14.40 16.80
C SER A 47 -21.49 13.55 16.37
N ASN A 48 -21.26 12.38 15.78
CA ASN A 48 -22.32 11.48 15.33
C ASN A 48 -22.65 10.34 16.31
N ILE A 49 -21.93 10.22 17.44
CA ILE A 49 -22.06 9.06 18.35
C ILE A 49 -23.48 8.90 18.91
N ASN A 50 -24.19 10.00 19.15
CA ASN A 50 -25.56 9.96 19.65
C ASN A 50 -26.52 9.34 18.61
N ASN A 51 -26.33 9.68 17.33
CA ASN A 51 -27.10 9.12 16.23
C ASN A 51 -26.75 7.65 16.00
N ASP A 52 -25.45 7.31 16.06
CA ASP A 52 -24.95 5.94 15.89
C ASP A 52 -25.43 5.02 17.04
N TYR A 53 -25.47 5.52 18.28
CA TYR A 53 -26.00 4.80 19.44
C TYR A 53 -27.50 4.55 19.34
N LYS A 54 -28.25 5.57 18.90
CA LYS A 54 -29.69 5.44 18.62
C LYS A 54 -29.95 4.37 17.57
N LEU A 55 -29.10 4.26 16.54
CA LEU A 55 -29.22 3.25 15.50
C LEU A 55 -29.04 1.81 16.01
N ILE A 56 -28.16 1.58 16.99
CA ILE A 56 -27.93 0.24 17.58
C ILE A 56 -29.04 -0.14 18.56
N THR A 57 -29.54 0.83 19.32
CA THR A 57 -30.45 0.58 20.44
C THR A 57 -31.92 0.60 20.05
N GLU A 58 -32.34 1.44 19.10
CA GLU A 58 -33.74 1.54 18.68
C GLU A 58 -34.08 0.74 17.41
N TYR A 59 -33.11 0.42 16.54
CA TYR A 59 -33.37 -0.20 15.24
C TYR A 59 -32.84 -1.64 15.14
N ARG A 60 -33.49 -2.47 14.31
CA ARG A 60 -33.00 -3.84 14.03
C ARG A 60 -31.66 -3.78 13.29
N VAL A 61 -30.66 -4.48 13.82
CA VAL A 61 -29.31 -4.53 13.26
C VAL A 61 -29.31 -5.28 11.92
N GLY A 62 -29.17 -4.55 10.82
CA GLY A 62 -28.98 -5.12 9.49
C GLY A 62 -27.52 -5.36 9.14
N LEU A 63 -27.25 -6.14 8.09
CA LEU A 63 -25.89 -6.43 7.61
C LEU A 63 -25.10 -5.15 7.29
N SER A 64 -25.74 -4.15 6.65
CA SER A 64 -25.10 -2.86 6.36
C SER A 64 -24.71 -2.09 7.62
N THR A 65 -25.45 -2.24 8.72
CA THR A 65 -25.15 -1.58 10.01
C THR A 65 -23.95 -2.24 10.68
N ALA A 66 -23.86 -3.58 10.66
CA ALA A 66 -22.70 -4.29 11.20
C ALA A 66 -21.41 -3.95 10.42
N VAL A 67 -21.48 -3.95 9.08
CA VAL A 67 -20.33 -3.59 8.22
C VAL A 67 -19.91 -2.12 8.44
N TYR A 68 -20.85 -1.21 8.71
CA TYR A 68 -20.55 0.18 9.04
C TYR A 68 -19.69 0.32 10.30
N PHE A 69 -20.09 -0.28 11.40
CA PHE A 69 -19.32 -0.21 12.65
C PHE A 69 -17.97 -0.90 12.52
N PHE A 70 -17.92 -2.05 11.84
CA PHE A 70 -16.67 -2.73 11.53
C PHE A 70 -15.73 -1.84 10.71
N SER A 71 -16.25 -1.23 9.65
CA SER A 71 -15.48 -0.33 8.80
C SER A 71 -14.96 0.89 9.55
N ARG A 72 -15.79 1.48 10.43
CA ARG A 72 -15.38 2.60 11.28
C ARG A 72 -14.31 2.21 12.29
N LEU A 73 -14.39 1.02 12.87
CA LEU A 73 -13.40 0.50 13.80
C LEU A 73 -12.05 0.31 13.11
N TRP A 74 -12.02 -0.38 11.96
CA TRP A 74 -10.76 -0.64 11.25
C TRP A 74 -10.13 0.61 10.66
N SER A 75 -10.95 1.57 10.20
CA SER A 75 -10.43 2.86 9.71
C SER A 75 -9.81 3.66 10.85
N LEU A 76 -10.42 3.65 12.05
CA LEU A 76 -9.84 4.30 13.22
C LEU A 76 -8.51 3.64 13.62
N LEU A 77 -8.48 2.30 13.68
CA LEU A 77 -7.26 1.54 13.98
C LEU A 77 -6.16 1.84 12.96
N PHE A 78 -6.49 1.86 11.67
CA PHE A 78 -5.54 2.21 10.61
C PHE A 78 -4.94 3.61 10.80
N ILE A 79 -5.77 4.63 11.03
CA ILE A 79 -5.30 6.02 11.21
C ILE A 79 -4.47 6.16 12.50
N LEU A 80 -4.91 5.52 13.59
CA LEU A 80 -4.17 5.49 14.86
C LEU A 80 -2.81 4.80 14.69
N SER A 81 -2.78 3.60 14.12
CA SER A 81 -1.54 2.85 13.89
C SER A 81 -0.59 3.61 12.96
N SER A 82 -1.10 4.26 11.92
CA SER A 82 -0.30 5.10 11.02
C SER A 82 0.29 6.31 11.75
N THR A 83 -0.49 6.94 12.63
CA THR A 83 -0.01 8.06 13.45
C THR A 83 1.05 7.60 14.45
N MET A 84 0.85 6.44 15.09
CA MET A 84 1.83 5.85 16.01
C MET A 84 3.13 5.48 15.31
N PHE A 85 3.07 4.94 14.09
CA PHE A 85 4.25 4.58 13.31
C PHE A 85 5.18 5.78 13.06
N GLU A 86 4.60 6.97 12.86
CA GLU A 86 5.34 8.20 12.56
C GLU A 86 5.73 9.02 13.81
N THR A 87 5.05 8.82 14.95
CA THR A 87 5.21 9.67 16.15
C THR A 87 5.80 8.95 17.36
N TYR A 88 5.69 7.63 17.45
CA TYR A 88 6.09 6.85 18.62
C TYR A 88 7.35 6.01 18.36
N PRO A 89 8.28 5.89 19.33
CA PRO A 89 9.44 5.02 19.19
C PRO A 89 9.03 3.54 19.22
N LEU A 90 9.27 2.82 18.11
CA LEU A 90 8.94 1.42 17.91
C LEU A 90 10.20 0.58 17.77
N VAL A 91 10.37 -0.40 18.66
CA VAL A 91 11.53 -1.31 18.62
C VAL A 91 11.47 -2.25 17.42
N HIS A 92 10.26 -2.70 17.04
CA HIS A 92 10.04 -3.68 15.96
C HIS A 92 9.24 -3.07 14.79
N CYS A 93 9.94 -2.40 13.87
CA CYS A 93 9.33 -1.75 12.71
C CYS A 93 8.61 -2.69 11.73
N SER A 94 9.12 -3.91 11.55
CA SER A 94 8.52 -4.89 10.63
C SER A 94 7.11 -5.30 11.08
N LEU A 95 6.94 -5.54 12.38
CA LEU A 95 5.65 -5.88 12.98
C LEU A 95 4.70 -4.68 12.93
N ALA A 96 5.17 -3.50 13.31
CA ALA A 96 4.34 -2.29 13.28
C ALA A 96 3.85 -1.95 11.86
N GLN A 97 4.72 -2.04 10.86
CA GLN A 97 4.34 -1.82 9.46
C GLN A 97 3.30 -2.84 9.00
N THR A 98 3.49 -4.12 9.33
CA THR A 98 2.53 -5.18 8.99
C THR A 98 1.16 -4.91 9.63
N LEU A 99 1.12 -4.40 10.86
CA LEU A 99 -0.13 -4.02 11.53
C LEU A 99 -0.83 -2.86 10.82
N VAL A 100 -0.10 -1.80 10.48
CA VAL A 100 -0.66 -0.65 9.74
C VAL A 100 -1.28 -1.12 8.42
N GLU A 101 -0.56 -1.95 7.67
CA GLU A 101 -1.01 -2.41 6.36
C GLU A 101 -2.13 -3.44 6.41
N THR A 102 -2.17 -4.27 7.44
CA THR A 102 -3.32 -5.18 7.65
C THR A 102 -4.57 -4.42 8.05
N CYS A 103 -4.45 -3.40 8.92
CA CYS A 103 -5.56 -2.51 9.22
C CYS A 103 -6.08 -1.80 7.96
N PHE A 104 -5.19 -1.31 7.10
CA PHE A 104 -5.55 -0.77 5.78
C PHE A 104 -6.26 -1.82 4.92
N ALA A 105 -5.70 -3.04 4.85
CA ALA A 105 -6.21 -4.11 4.02
C ALA A 105 -7.61 -4.58 4.42
N ILE A 106 -8.03 -4.35 5.67
CA ILE A 106 -9.37 -4.65 6.17
C ILE A 106 -10.29 -3.42 6.03
N ALA A 107 -9.78 -2.24 6.36
CA ALA A 107 -10.56 -0.99 6.30
C ALA A 107 -11.06 -0.71 4.88
N VAL A 108 -10.21 -0.84 3.86
CA VAL A 108 -10.55 -0.46 2.47
C VAL A 108 -11.63 -1.37 1.84
N PRO A 109 -11.55 -2.71 1.92
CA PRO A 109 -12.63 -3.56 1.41
C PRO A 109 -13.92 -3.45 2.22
N SER A 110 -13.84 -3.12 3.52
CA SER A 110 -15.02 -2.93 4.36
C SER A 110 -15.83 -1.66 4.00
N THR A 111 -15.15 -0.52 3.75
CA THR A 111 -15.80 0.70 3.27
C THR A 111 -16.42 0.47 1.89
N SER A 112 -15.68 -0.19 1.01
CA SER A 112 -16.14 -0.55 -0.34
C SER A 112 -17.35 -1.49 -0.30
N LEU A 113 -17.38 -2.44 0.64
CA LEU A 113 -18.51 -3.34 0.85
C LEU A 113 -19.75 -2.56 1.30
N LEU A 114 -19.60 -1.57 2.17
CA LEU A 114 -20.71 -0.72 2.61
C LEU A 114 -21.33 0.05 1.43
N PHE A 115 -20.50 0.63 0.57
CA PHE A 115 -20.97 1.29 -0.65
C PHE A 115 -21.68 0.30 -1.58
N PHE A 116 -21.14 -0.91 -1.73
CA PHE A 116 -21.79 -1.98 -2.51
C PHE A 116 -23.16 -2.36 -1.96
N LEU A 117 -23.29 -2.56 -0.64
CA LEU A 117 -24.55 -2.93 0.00
C LEU A 117 -25.62 -1.84 -0.18
N ARG A 118 -25.22 -0.56 -0.03
CA ARG A 118 -26.12 0.58 -0.29
C ARG A 118 -26.51 0.66 -1.76
N ALA A 119 -25.55 0.49 -2.68
CA ALA A 119 -25.83 0.51 -4.11
C ALA A 119 -26.75 -0.65 -4.53
N ARG A 120 -26.57 -1.84 -3.95
CA ARG A 120 -27.46 -3.00 -4.20
C ARG A 120 -28.90 -2.69 -3.80
N ALA A 121 -29.11 -2.04 -2.66
CA ALA A 121 -30.45 -1.67 -2.21
C ALA A 121 -31.14 -0.67 -3.18
N ILE A 122 -30.37 0.18 -3.85
CA ILE A 122 -30.88 1.17 -4.82
C ILE A 122 -31.14 0.52 -6.20
N PHE A 123 -30.25 -0.38 -6.64
CA PHE A 123 -30.25 -0.94 -7.99
C PHE A 123 -30.77 -2.39 -8.08
N ASP A 124 -31.65 -2.79 -7.17
CA ASP A 124 -32.15 -4.17 -7.03
C ASP A 124 -32.73 -4.75 -8.34
N ARG A 125 -33.28 -3.89 -9.20
CA ARG A 125 -33.89 -4.28 -10.48
C ARG A 125 -32.89 -4.57 -11.62
N ASN A 126 -31.61 -4.20 -11.49
CA ASN A 126 -30.60 -4.34 -12.54
C ASN A 126 -29.42 -5.22 -12.08
N PRO A 127 -29.51 -6.57 -12.25
CA PRO A 127 -28.52 -7.49 -11.71
C PRO A 127 -27.13 -7.29 -12.30
N TYR A 128 -27.02 -6.87 -13.56
CA TYR A 128 -25.75 -6.55 -14.22
C TYR A 128 -24.96 -5.47 -13.45
N LEU A 129 -25.62 -4.41 -12.99
CA LEU A 129 -24.94 -3.34 -12.26
C LEU A 129 -24.46 -3.83 -10.88
N VAL A 130 -25.27 -4.63 -10.20
CA VAL A 130 -24.89 -5.26 -8.92
C VAL A 130 -23.69 -6.20 -9.10
N VAL A 131 -23.69 -7.07 -10.12
CA VAL A 131 -22.55 -7.95 -10.43
C VAL A 131 -21.30 -7.13 -10.74
N SER A 132 -21.41 -6.05 -11.52
CA SER A 132 -20.28 -5.19 -11.83
C SER A 132 -19.66 -4.54 -10.58
N LEU A 133 -20.48 -4.04 -9.66
CA LEU A 133 -20.00 -3.45 -8.41
C LEU A 133 -19.37 -4.50 -7.49
N PHE A 134 -19.91 -5.73 -7.47
CA PHE A 134 -19.33 -6.83 -6.71
C PHE A 134 -17.95 -7.23 -7.25
N LEU A 135 -17.76 -7.25 -8.58
CA LEU A 135 -16.47 -7.51 -9.20
C LEU A 135 -15.44 -6.43 -8.90
N VAL A 136 -15.87 -5.16 -8.92
CA VAL A 136 -15.02 -4.04 -8.48
C VAL A 136 -14.61 -4.22 -7.02
N TRP A 137 -15.54 -4.61 -6.14
CA TRP A 137 -15.23 -4.91 -4.75
C TRP A 137 -14.22 -6.05 -4.58
N LEU A 138 -14.34 -7.15 -5.34
CA LEU A 138 -13.37 -8.24 -5.34
C LEU A 138 -11.98 -7.78 -5.77
N SER A 139 -11.90 -6.87 -6.75
CA SER A 139 -10.63 -6.27 -7.16
C SER A 139 -10.01 -5.44 -6.04
N VAL A 140 -10.82 -4.67 -5.32
CA VAL A 140 -10.37 -3.89 -4.17
C VAL A 140 -9.84 -4.81 -3.08
N LEU A 141 -10.57 -5.89 -2.76
CA LEU A 141 -10.13 -6.90 -1.80
C LEU A 141 -8.80 -7.55 -2.19
N GLY A 142 -8.67 -7.97 -3.46
CA GLY A 142 -7.44 -8.56 -3.98
C GLY A 142 -6.26 -7.58 -3.93
N SER A 143 -6.49 -6.32 -4.28
CA SER A 143 -5.43 -5.29 -4.23
C SER A 143 -4.99 -5.00 -2.80
N ALA A 144 -5.94 -4.84 -1.88
CA ALA A 144 -5.68 -4.54 -0.48
C ALA A 144 -4.95 -5.69 0.23
N ALA A 145 -5.25 -6.95 -0.11
CA ALA A 145 -4.60 -8.13 0.45
C ALA A 145 -3.09 -8.24 0.12
N THR A 146 -2.63 -7.63 -0.96
CA THR A 146 -1.19 -7.64 -1.33
C THR A 146 -0.36 -6.67 -0.49
N VAL A 147 -0.98 -5.62 0.06
CA VAL A 147 -0.28 -4.51 0.72
C VAL A 147 0.58 -4.97 1.90
N PRO A 148 0.11 -5.78 2.87
CA PRO A 148 0.90 -6.22 4.03
C PRO A 148 2.18 -6.98 3.67
N THR A 149 2.20 -7.58 2.48
CA THR A 149 3.35 -8.33 2.00
C THR A 149 4.26 -7.47 1.14
N ALA A 150 3.79 -6.31 0.67
CA ALA A 150 4.43 -5.45 -0.31
C ALA A 150 5.56 -4.62 0.26
N ILE A 151 5.38 -3.99 1.42
CA ILE A 151 6.31 -2.97 1.87
C ILE A 151 7.18 -3.52 2.99
N THR A 152 8.40 -2.99 3.09
CA THR A 152 9.35 -3.30 4.16
C THR A 152 9.77 -2.02 4.87
N ALA A 153 9.77 -2.08 6.20
CA ALA A 153 10.22 -1.00 7.07
C ALA A 153 11.44 -1.42 7.90
N ILE A 154 12.34 -0.48 8.15
CA ILE A 154 13.53 -0.66 9.00
C ILE A 154 13.66 0.51 9.99
N ASN A 155 14.50 0.34 11.02
CA ASN A 155 14.85 1.40 11.95
C ASN A 155 15.80 2.43 11.32
N ILE A 156 15.63 3.71 11.69
CA ILE A 156 16.49 4.81 11.28
C ILE A 156 17.76 4.80 12.15
N GLY A 157 18.83 4.20 11.65
CA GLY A 157 20.12 4.14 12.35
C GLY A 157 19.99 3.53 13.77
N PRO A 158 20.64 4.09 14.80
CA PRO A 158 20.53 3.62 16.18
C PRO A 158 19.24 4.07 16.88
N THR A 159 18.35 4.78 16.20
CA THR A 159 17.14 5.34 16.81
C THR A 159 15.96 4.37 16.69
N PRO A 160 15.03 4.35 17.66
CA PRO A 160 13.85 3.47 17.64
C PRO A 160 12.73 4.01 16.73
N TYR A 161 13.06 4.69 15.63
CA TYR A 161 12.07 5.25 14.70
C TYR A 161 12.08 4.49 13.38
N CYS A 162 10.91 4.31 12.79
CA CYS A 162 10.73 3.48 11.61
C CYS A 162 10.64 4.31 10.33
N ILE A 163 11.17 3.76 9.24
CA ILE A 163 11.02 4.31 7.89
C ILE A 163 10.69 3.20 6.89
N ASN A 164 9.84 3.52 5.92
CA ASN A 164 9.55 2.66 4.78
C ASN A 164 10.69 2.73 3.75
N VAL A 165 11.39 1.62 3.54
CA VAL A 165 12.51 1.54 2.59
C VAL A 165 12.12 1.11 1.19
N GLY A 166 10.90 0.59 1.01
CA GLY A 166 10.32 0.34 -0.30
C GLY A 166 9.50 -0.93 -0.38
N VAL A 167 9.21 -1.32 -1.63
CA VAL A 167 8.39 -2.48 -1.99
C VAL A 167 9.26 -3.68 -2.33
N LYS A 168 8.89 -4.87 -1.83
CA LYS A 168 9.57 -6.14 -2.09
C LYS A 168 9.63 -6.42 -3.61
N PRO A 169 10.81 -6.76 -4.16
CA PRO A 169 10.97 -7.00 -5.60
C PRO A 169 10.09 -8.12 -6.17
N ALA A 170 9.74 -9.13 -5.36
CA ALA A 170 8.89 -10.24 -5.77
C ALA A 170 7.51 -9.75 -6.24
N LEU A 171 6.87 -8.86 -5.48
CA LEU A 171 5.56 -8.30 -5.83
C LEU A 171 5.58 -7.37 -7.05
N LEU A 172 6.75 -6.85 -7.40
CA LEU A 172 6.95 -6.06 -8.61
C LEU A 172 7.24 -6.93 -9.84
N LYS A 173 7.76 -8.14 -9.63
CA LYS A 173 7.88 -9.18 -10.66
C LYS A 173 6.55 -9.88 -10.89
N ASP A 174 5.74 -10.02 -9.85
CA ASP A 174 4.40 -10.56 -9.94
C ASP A 174 3.48 -9.55 -10.63
N GLY A 175 3.30 -9.70 -11.95
CA GLY A 175 2.27 -8.99 -12.73
C GLY A 175 0.83 -9.21 -12.23
N GLN A 176 0.64 -9.87 -11.09
CA GLN A 176 -0.63 -10.24 -10.47
C GLN A 176 -1.56 -9.03 -10.24
N MET A 177 -1.03 -7.91 -9.73
CA MET A 177 -1.82 -6.69 -9.56
C MET A 177 -2.28 -6.11 -10.91
N TYR A 178 -1.45 -6.23 -11.94
CA TYR A 178 -1.80 -5.82 -13.30
C TYR A 178 -2.90 -6.72 -13.90
N TYR A 179 -2.80 -8.03 -13.71
CA TYR A 179 -3.84 -8.97 -14.16
C TYR A 179 -5.16 -8.71 -13.46
N LEU A 180 -5.15 -8.44 -12.15
CA LEU A 180 -6.36 -8.15 -11.39
C LEU A 180 -7.08 -6.88 -11.90
N ILE A 181 -6.33 -5.79 -12.09
CA ILE A 181 -6.89 -4.53 -12.60
C ILE A 181 -7.44 -4.72 -14.01
N THR A 182 -6.69 -5.39 -14.89
CA THR A 182 -7.08 -5.62 -16.29
C THR A 182 -8.29 -6.54 -16.39
N VAL A 183 -8.36 -7.60 -15.59
CA VAL A 183 -9.51 -8.51 -15.53
C VAL A 183 -10.74 -7.76 -15.03
N THR A 184 -10.63 -6.96 -13.97
CA THR A 184 -11.75 -6.18 -13.46
C THR A 184 -12.23 -5.14 -14.46
N ALA A 185 -11.31 -4.40 -15.09
CA ALA A 185 -11.65 -3.41 -16.12
C ALA A 185 -12.37 -4.07 -17.30
N ASN A 186 -11.83 -5.18 -17.82
CA ASN A 186 -12.43 -5.94 -18.92
C ASN A 186 -13.81 -6.49 -18.56
N THR A 187 -13.96 -7.03 -17.35
CA THR A 187 -15.25 -7.56 -16.89
C THR A 187 -16.28 -6.43 -16.73
N LEU A 188 -15.88 -5.26 -16.22
CA LEU A 188 -16.73 -4.08 -16.12
C LEU A 188 -17.21 -3.58 -17.50
N THR A 189 -16.33 -3.55 -18.51
CA THR A 189 -16.73 -3.24 -19.91
C THR A 189 -17.73 -4.23 -20.47
N VAL A 190 -17.50 -5.54 -20.27
CA VAL A 190 -18.40 -6.59 -20.79
C VAL A 190 -19.78 -6.44 -20.16
N VAL A 191 -19.85 -6.28 -18.85
CA VAL A 191 -21.12 -6.09 -18.13
C VAL A 191 -21.83 -4.81 -18.55
N MET A 192 -21.10 -3.71 -18.79
CA MET A 192 -21.67 -2.45 -19.26
C MET A 192 -22.14 -2.51 -20.72
N PHE A 193 -21.48 -3.31 -21.57
CA PHE A 193 -21.88 -3.55 -22.95
C PHE A 193 -23.21 -4.30 -23.06
N TYR A 194 -23.38 -5.35 -22.25
CA TYR A 194 -24.61 -6.14 -22.17
C TYR A 194 -25.78 -5.40 -21.51
N ASN A 195 -25.52 -4.31 -20.80
CA ASN A 195 -26.60 -3.51 -20.21
C ASN A 195 -27.30 -2.64 -21.28
N THR A 196 -28.38 -3.17 -21.86
CA THR A 196 -29.19 -2.51 -22.90
C THR A 196 -29.90 -1.23 -22.44
N ARG A 197 -29.90 -0.92 -21.13
CA ARG A 197 -30.56 0.28 -20.57
C ARG A 197 -29.70 1.54 -20.58
N VAL A 198 -28.39 1.41 -20.77
CA VAL A 198 -27.47 2.55 -20.77
C VAL A 198 -27.37 3.13 -22.18
N ALA A 199 -27.42 4.46 -22.33
CA ALA A 199 -27.30 5.12 -23.63
C ALA A 199 -26.00 4.69 -24.35
N PRO A 200 -26.03 4.49 -25.69
CA PRO A 200 -24.92 3.93 -26.45
C PRO A 200 -23.62 4.73 -26.30
N THR A 201 -23.70 6.05 -26.08
CA THR A 201 -22.55 6.93 -25.87
C THR A 201 -21.68 6.53 -24.68
N TYR A 202 -22.29 6.17 -23.54
CA TYR A 202 -21.54 5.75 -22.35
C TYR A 202 -20.85 4.39 -22.52
N ARG A 203 -21.43 3.49 -23.33
CA ARG A 203 -20.84 2.18 -23.61
C ARG A 203 -19.54 2.31 -24.39
N VAL A 204 -19.55 3.14 -25.43
CA VAL A 204 -18.39 3.41 -26.29
C VAL A 204 -17.31 4.16 -25.52
N MET A 205 -17.69 5.17 -24.72
CA MET A 205 -16.72 5.93 -23.93
C MET A 205 -15.97 5.03 -22.92
N PHE A 206 -16.70 4.12 -22.27
CA PHE A 206 -16.10 3.19 -21.31
C PHE A 206 -15.18 2.14 -21.98
N THR A 207 -15.55 1.65 -23.16
CA THR A 207 -14.69 0.73 -23.94
C THR A 207 -13.42 1.41 -24.44
N VAL A 208 -13.53 2.63 -24.95
CA VAL A 208 -12.36 3.42 -25.40
C VAL A 208 -11.40 3.69 -24.24
N CYS A 209 -11.92 4.08 -23.07
CA CYS A 209 -11.09 4.27 -21.87
C CYS A 209 -10.41 2.97 -21.41
N ASN A 210 -11.11 1.84 -21.43
CA ASN A 210 -10.51 0.55 -21.06
C ASN A 210 -9.38 0.14 -22.03
N ILE A 211 -9.61 0.26 -23.34
CA ILE A 211 -8.57 -0.05 -24.34
C ILE A 211 -7.33 0.83 -24.12
N MET A 212 -7.52 2.13 -23.88
CA MET A 212 -6.41 3.06 -23.61
C MET A 212 -5.64 2.66 -22.35
N VAL A 213 -6.34 2.38 -21.25
CA VAL A 213 -5.70 1.97 -19.98
C VAL A 213 -4.94 0.68 -20.15
N THR A 214 -5.51 -0.31 -20.83
CA THR A 214 -4.88 -1.62 -21.04
C THR A 214 -3.64 -1.49 -21.93
N ASN A 215 -3.71 -0.70 -23.01
CA ASN A 215 -2.56 -0.46 -23.89
C ASN A 215 -1.45 0.34 -23.19
N ALA A 216 -1.80 1.43 -22.50
CA ALA A 216 -0.84 2.24 -21.77
C ALA A 216 -0.15 1.42 -20.67
N MET A 217 -0.92 0.60 -19.95
CA MET A 217 -0.40 -0.21 -18.85
C MET A 217 0.42 -1.41 -19.36
N ALA A 218 0.03 -2.06 -20.46
CA ALA A 218 0.86 -3.08 -21.11
C ALA A 218 2.20 -2.51 -21.56
N CYS A 219 2.20 -1.31 -22.15
CA CYS A 219 3.43 -0.61 -22.54
C CYS A 219 4.29 -0.21 -21.34
N HIS A 220 3.66 0.25 -20.25
CA HIS A 220 4.34 0.63 -19.01
C HIS A 220 4.99 -0.58 -18.32
N VAL A 221 4.28 -1.71 -18.21
CA VAL A 221 4.82 -2.96 -17.65
C VAL A 221 6.00 -3.45 -18.49
N PHE A 222 5.86 -3.50 -19.81
CA PHE A 222 6.95 -3.93 -20.71
C PHE A 222 8.21 -3.05 -20.59
N ARG A 223 8.04 -1.73 -20.42
CA ARG A 223 9.16 -0.80 -20.22
C ARG A 223 9.77 -0.95 -18.82
N ASN A 224 8.95 -1.12 -17.79
CA ASN A 224 9.42 -1.21 -16.41
C ASN A 224 10.06 -2.56 -16.07
N THR A 225 9.64 -3.66 -16.68
CA THR A 225 10.37 -4.94 -16.54
C THR A 225 11.76 -4.83 -17.19
N LYS A 226 11.88 -4.11 -18.31
CA LYS A 226 13.13 -3.92 -19.05
C LYS A 226 14.11 -2.94 -18.38
N PHE A 227 13.64 -1.77 -17.92
CA PHE A 227 14.49 -0.72 -17.33
C PHE A 227 14.49 -0.70 -15.80
N GLY A 228 13.41 -1.17 -15.16
CA GLY A 228 13.27 -1.19 -13.71
C GLY A 228 14.17 -2.23 -13.04
N TYR A 229 14.53 -3.32 -13.72
CA TYR A 229 15.52 -4.28 -13.23
C TYR A 229 16.90 -3.62 -13.08
N HIS A 230 17.33 -2.83 -14.09
CA HIS A 230 18.65 -2.20 -14.08
C HIS A 230 18.72 -1.04 -13.07
N ARG A 231 17.72 -0.15 -13.05
CA ARG A 231 17.71 1.02 -12.14
C ARG A 231 17.58 0.63 -10.67
N ARG A 232 16.78 -0.40 -10.36
CA ARG A 232 16.52 -0.82 -8.97
C ARG A 232 17.73 -1.54 -8.37
N ILE A 233 18.48 -2.33 -9.15
CA ILE A 233 19.75 -2.91 -8.68
C ILE A 233 20.75 -1.80 -8.35
N THR A 234 20.88 -0.78 -9.20
CA THR A 234 21.77 0.37 -8.94
C THR A 234 21.34 1.14 -7.69
N THR A 235 20.06 1.53 -7.57
CA THR A 235 19.58 2.33 -6.43
C THR A 235 19.59 1.55 -5.11
N THR A 236 19.25 0.27 -5.10
CA THR A 236 19.32 -0.55 -3.88
C THR A 236 20.77 -0.82 -3.48
N SER A 237 21.69 -1.06 -4.44
CA SER A 237 23.12 -1.18 -4.14
C SER A 237 23.72 0.12 -3.57
N GLU A 238 23.26 1.29 -4.03
CA GLU A 238 23.69 2.60 -3.51
C GLU A 238 23.12 2.90 -2.12
N ILE A 239 21.86 2.56 -1.86
CA ILE A 239 21.24 2.76 -0.53
C ILE A 239 21.84 1.78 0.48
N VAL A 240 22.01 0.50 0.12
CA VAL A 240 22.64 -0.51 0.98
C VAL A 240 24.11 -0.18 1.19
N SER A 241 24.88 0.20 0.17
CA SER A 241 26.28 0.61 0.33
C SER A 241 26.45 1.89 1.16
N ARG A 242 25.46 2.80 1.16
CA ARG A 242 25.45 3.99 2.01
C ARG A 242 25.07 3.69 3.46
N MET A 243 24.30 2.63 3.71
CA MET A 243 23.92 2.19 5.05
C MET A 243 24.94 1.20 5.67
N SER A 244 25.49 0.27 4.88
CA SER A 244 26.49 -0.72 5.31
C SER A 244 27.88 -0.13 5.54
N GLY A 245 28.17 1.06 4.99
CA GLY A 245 29.38 1.81 5.32
C GLY A 245 29.34 2.56 6.66
N VAL A 246 28.27 2.40 7.46
CA VAL A 246 28.00 3.17 8.70
C VAL A 246 27.95 2.31 9.98
N LEU A 247 27.94 0.98 9.89
CA LEU A 247 28.03 0.08 11.06
C LEU A 247 29.23 -0.88 10.89
N PRO A 248 29.99 -1.19 11.95
CA PRO A 248 31.06 -2.18 11.85
C PRO A 248 30.46 -3.57 11.60
N ASP A 249 31.18 -4.33 10.79
CA ASP A 249 30.90 -5.69 10.35
C ASP A 249 30.63 -6.63 11.54
N VAL A 250 29.37 -7.04 11.70
CA VAL A 250 28.98 -8.24 12.45
C VAL A 250 27.89 -8.91 11.62
N ASP A 251 28.29 -9.58 10.54
CA ASP A 251 27.81 -10.91 10.16
C ASP A 251 28.59 -11.42 8.94
N SER A 252 29.91 -11.52 9.08
CA SER A 252 30.77 -12.38 8.26
C SER A 252 30.85 -13.79 8.85
N ALA A 253 29.69 -14.41 9.06
CA ALA A 253 29.48 -15.85 9.26
C ALA A 253 27.98 -16.03 9.10
N GLU A 254 27.43 -16.54 8.00
CA GLU A 254 27.44 -17.97 7.73
C GLU A 254 26.67 -18.19 6.40
N TRP A 255 27.40 -18.29 5.29
CA TRP A 255 26.96 -19.03 4.09
C TRP A 255 28.20 -19.63 3.41
N ARG A 256 28.87 -20.56 4.13
CA ARG A 256 29.65 -21.61 3.46
C ARG A 256 28.65 -22.64 2.93
N SER A 257 28.34 -22.55 1.65
CA SER A 257 27.95 -23.73 0.87
C SER A 257 29.16 -24.13 0.04
N GLY A 258 29.95 -25.07 0.53
CA GLY A 258 30.87 -25.82 -0.33
C GLY A 258 30.05 -26.75 -1.23
N ASP A 259 30.41 -26.89 -2.50
CA ASP A 259 31.33 -27.96 -2.93
C ASP A 259 31.67 -27.83 -4.43
N LYS A 260 32.97 -28.04 -4.69
CA LYS A 260 33.67 -28.66 -5.84
C LYS A 260 33.51 -28.19 -7.29
N ASP A 261 34.70 -27.82 -7.79
CA ASP A 261 35.35 -28.29 -9.02
C ASP A 261 34.73 -28.00 -10.39
N GLY A 262 35.47 -27.21 -11.16
CA GLY A 262 35.57 -27.39 -12.60
C GLY A 262 35.39 -26.12 -13.43
N ASN A 263 36.51 -25.49 -13.82
CA ASN A 263 36.82 -25.01 -15.19
C ASN A 263 35.80 -24.06 -15.88
N VAL A 264 36.11 -22.93 -16.54
CA VAL A 264 37.29 -22.38 -17.23
C VAL A 264 37.03 -20.86 -17.44
N SER A 265 38.11 -20.07 -17.50
CA SER A 265 38.36 -18.91 -18.41
C SER A 265 37.53 -17.60 -18.36
N GLN A 266 38.18 -16.57 -17.81
CA GLN A 266 38.76 -15.39 -18.49
C GLN A 266 37.97 -14.46 -19.45
N CYS A 267 38.21 -13.15 -19.20
CA CYS A 267 38.45 -12.00 -20.10
C CYS A 267 37.29 -11.07 -20.56
N TYR A 268 37.26 -9.89 -19.91
CA TYR A 268 37.37 -8.50 -20.44
C TYR A 268 36.42 -7.94 -21.54
N PRO A 269 36.27 -6.60 -21.64
CA PRO A 269 35.08 -5.91 -22.13
C PRO A 269 35.16 -5.47 -23.59
N CYS A 270 33.98 -5.20 -24.18
CA CYS A 270 33.72 -4.18 -25.19
C CYS A 270 32.31 -3.61 -24.93
#